data_AF-A0A529NWD7-F1
#
_entry.id   AF-A0A529NWD7-F1
#
_cell.length_a   1.000
_cell.length_b   1.000
_cell.length_c   1.000
_cell.angle_alpha   90.00
_cell.angle_beta   90.00
_cell.angle_gamma   90.00
#
_symmetry.space_group_name_H-M   'P 1'
#
loop_
_entity.id
_entity.type
_entity.pdbx_description
1 polymer ?
#
loop_
_entity_poly.entity_id
_entity_poly.type
_entity_poly.pdbx_seq_one_letter_code
_entity_poly.pdbx_strand_id
1 'polypeptide(L)'
;METVARSDPAADAPAASNDMTLIYRQSRWTRLTHWLWAIALFFMLLSGLQIFNARPQLYIGKESGFGYNNTVFAIGAENTDQGPRGYTDVFGRRFDTTGVLGWSGPPGQETSRAFPSWATIPSYYDLGTARVVHFFFAWVLSATLLVWLVAGLINGHVRRDLAPRLDDLRRLPRDIVDHAKLKFHHTREYNTLQKMAYGGVLFVLLPLMIITGLAMSPS
;
A
#
# COMPACT_ATOMS: atom_id res chain seq x y z
N MET A 1 -8.18 78.85 -24.71
CA MET A 1 -7.36 77.65 -24.45
C MET A 1 -7.70 77.18 -23.04
N GLU A 2 -7.82 75.86 -22.86
CA GLU A 2 -8.37 75.13 -21.70
C GLU A 2 -9.90 75.28 -21.53
N THR A 3 -10.68 74.21 -21.66
CA THR A 3 -10.73 73.16 -20.63
C THR A 3 -11.06 71.79 -21.24
N VAL A 4 -10.29 70.79 -20.82
CA VAL A 4 -10.32 69.39 -21.22
C VAL A 4 -11.51 68.64 -20.59
N ALA A 5 -11.99 67.65 -21.35
CA ALA A 5 -12.93 66.56 -21.09
C ALA A 5 -13.29 66.18 -19.64
N ARG A 6 -14.58 65.81 -19.46
CA ARG A 6 -14.98 64.72 -18.56
C ARG A 6 -15.79 63.71 -19.37
N SER A 7 -15.13 62.59 -19.70
CA SER A 7 -15.77 61.33 -20.06
C SER A 7 -16.27 60.67 -18.77
N ASP A 8 -17.55 60.30 -18.72
CA ASP A 8 -18.09 59.44 -17.66
C ASP A 8 -17.40 58.07 -17.72
N PRO A 9 -16.82 57.54 -16.64
CA PRO A 9 -16.39 56.16 -16.62
C PRO A 9 -17.63 55.28 -16.49
N ALA A 10 -17.82 54.41 -17.48
CA ALA A 10 -18.73 53.29 -17.40
C ALA A 10 -18.51 52.56 -16.06
N ALA A 11 -19.60 52.30 -15.35
CA ALA A 11 -19.60 51.55 -14.12
C ALA A 11 -18.94 50.19 -14.35
N ASP A 12 -17.73 50.02 -13.81
CA ASP A 12 -17.07 48.73 -13.63
C ASP A 12 -18.00 47.85 -12.79
N ALA A 13 -18.63 46.87 -13.44
CA ALA A 13 -19.26 45.77 -12.73
C ALA A 13 -18.16 45.06 -11.92
N PRO A 14 -18.30 44.90 -10.60
CA PRO A 14 -17.29 44.22 -9.80
C PRO A 14 -17.16 42.79 -10.31
N ALA A 15 -15.99 42.46 -10.87
CA ALA A 15 -15.63 41.10 -11.21
C ALA A 15 -15.85 40.24 -9.96
N ALA A 16 -16.76 39.28 -10.04
CA ALA A 16 -17.01 38.34 -8.96
C ALA A 16 -15.67 37.69 -8.60
N SER A 17 -15.12 38.06 -7.44
CA SER A 17 -13.97 37.36 -6.90
C SER A 17 -14.43 35.93 -6.65
N ASN A 18 -13.97 35.00 -7.48
CA ASN A 18 -14.00 33.58 -7.18
C ASN A 18 -13.16 33.38 -5.91
N ASP A 19 -13.77 33.62 -4.77
CA ASP A 19 -13.21 33.38 -3.46
C ASP A 19 -13.16 31.87 -3.29
N MET A 20 -12.11 31.27 -3.86
CA MET A 20 -11.79 29.86 -3.75
C MET A 20 -11.41 29.59 -2.30
N THR A 21 -12.41 29.48 -1.42
CA THR A 21 -12.21 29.17 -0.01
C THR A 21 -11.52 27.80 0.08
N LEU A 22 -10.22 27.80 0.37
CA LEU A 22 -9.45 26.58 0.58
C LEU A 22 -9.92 25.89 1.86
N ILE A 23 -10.74 24.86 1.71
CA ILE A 23 -11.20 24.04 2.84
C ILE A 23 -10.12 23.00 3.17
N TYR A 24 -9.40 23.22 4.27
CA TYR A 24 -8.46 22.22 4.79
C TYR A 24 -9.21 21.02 5.36
N ARG A 25 -9.28 19.94 4.58
CA ARG A 25 -9.96 18.69 4.99
C ARG A 25 -9.18 17.87 6.01
N GLN A 26 -7.85 17.95 6.00
CA GLN A 26 -6.95 17.09 6.78
C GLN A 26 -5.86 17.91 7.45
N SER A 27 -5.64 17.63 8.75
CA SER A 27 -4.60 18.28 9.54
C SER A 27 -3.21 17.97 8.98
N ARG A 28 -2.23 18.86 9.21
CA ARG A 28 -0.83 18.62 8.84
C ARG A 28 -0.27 17.36 9.52
N TRP A 29 -0.72 17.08 10.74
CA TRP A 29 -0.34 15.88 11.48
C TRP A 29 -0.81 14.60 10.80
N THR A 30 -2.10 14.53 10.42
CA THR A 30 -2.67 13.38 9.70
C THR A 30 -1.93 13.11 8.39
N ARG A 31 -1.54 14.16 7.66
CA ARG A 31 -0.77 14.03 6.41
C ARG A 31 0.63 13.50 6.68
N LEU A 32 1.31 14.03 7.71
CA LEU A 32 2.65 13.58 8.07
C LEU A 32 2.66 12.11 8.47
N THR A 33 1.75 11.68 9.35
CA THR A 33 1.64 10.27 9.76
C THR A 33 1.30 9.38 8.57
N HIS A 34 0.43 9.83 7.67
CA HIS A 34 0.10 9.09 6.46
C HIS A 34 1.30 8.91 5.53
N TRP A 35 2.09 9.96 5.28
CA TRP A 35 3.29 9.86 4.45
C TRP A 35 4.36 8.98 5.09
N LEU A 36 4.51 9.02 6.41
CA LEU A 36 5.39 8.08 7.12
C LEU A 36 4.96 6.63 6.92
N TRP A 37 3.66 6.32 7.03
CA TRP A 37 3.14 4.99 6.72
C TRP A 37 3.39 4.59 5.27
N ALA A 38 3.11 5.49 4.32
CA ALA A 38 3.27 5.22 2.89
C ALA A 38 4.73 4.91 2.54
N ILE A 39 5.67 5.71 3.04
CA ILE A 39 7.11 5.51 2.83
C ILE A 39 7.57 4.21 3.48
N ALA A 40 7.17 3.94 4.72
CA ALA A 40 7.54 2.71 5.41
C ALA A 40 7.02 1.47 4.68
N LEU A 41 5.74 1.47 4.28
CA LEU A 41 5.14 0.37 3.52
C LEU A 41 5.79 0.19 2.15
N PHE A 42 6.15 1.27 1.47
CA PHE A 42 6.85 1.19 0.17
C PHE A 42 8.18 0.46 0.30
N PHE A 43 9.04 0.87 1.23
CA PHE A 43 10.34 0.22 1.41
C PHE A 43 10.22 -1.18 2.00
N MET A 44 9.28 -1.42 2.93
CA MET A 44 9.00 -2.76 3.46
C MET A 44 8.53 -3.71 2.36
N LEU A 45 7.66 -3.27 1.45
CA LEU A 45 7.19 -4.11 0.35
C LEU A 45 8.36 -4.50 -0.56
N LEU A 46 9.10 -3.53 -1.09
CA LEU A 46 10.16 -3.81 -2.07
C LEU A 46 11.34 -4.60 -1.46
N SER A 47 11.68 -4.33 -0.20
CA SER A 47 12.67 -5.16 0.52
C SER A 47 12.10 -6.53 0.90
N GLY A 48 10.81 -6.64 1.20
CA GLY A 48 10.12 -7.90 1.46
C GLY A 48 10.10 -8.82 0.24
N LEU A 49 9.85 -8.27 -0.95
CA LEU A 49 9.96 -9.00 -2.22
C LEU A 49 11.39 -9.52 -2.45
N GLN A 50 12.40 -8.76 -2.01
CA GLN A 50 13.80 -9.19 -2.07
C GLN A 50 14.14 -10.29 -1.07
N ILE A 51 13.58 -10.23 0.14
CA ILE A 51 13.68 -11.32 1.13
C ILE A 51 13.00 -12.59 0.57
N PHE A 52 11.84 -12.44 -0.06
CA PHE A 52 11.11 -13.55 -0.69
C PHE A 52 11.90 -14.21 -1.82
N ASN A 53 12.68 -13.44 -2.60
CA ASN A 53 13.56 -13.99 -3.63
C ASN A 53 14.55 -15.04 -3.12
N ALA A 54 14.93 -15.01 -1.83
CA ALA A 54 15.85 -16.01 -1.27
C ALA A 54 15.22 -17.39 -1.14
N ARG A 55 13.91 -17.46 -0.86
CA ARG A 55 13.12 -18.69 -0.80
C ARG A 55 11.71 -18.43 -1.34
N PRO A 56 11.54 -18.44 -2.67
CA PRO A 56 10.30 -18.02 -3.32
C PRO A 56 9.23 -19.13 -3.32
N GLN A 57 8.98 -19.71 -2.16
CA GLN A 57 8.07 -20.82 -1.95
C GLN A 57 7.26 -20.59 -0.67
N LEU A 58 5.96 -20.84 -0.73
CA LEU A 58 5.07 -20.84 0.42
C LEU A 58 4.54 -22.24 0.65
N TYR A 59 4.62 -22.67 1.91
CA TYR A 59 4.23 -24.00 2.36
C TYR A 59 3.01 -23.90 3.28
N ILE A 60 2.17 -24.93 3.29
CA ILE A 60 1.09 -25.08 4.25
C ILE A 60 1.37 -26.23 5.22
N GLY A 61 1.16 -26.02 6.51
CA GLY A 61 1.42 -27.03 7.55
C GLY A 61 2.60 -26.67 8.46
N LYS A 62 3.00 -27.64 9.29
CA LYS A 62 4.03 -27.44 10.32
C LYS A 62 5.46 -27.56 9.79
N GLU A 63 5.62 -28.27 8.69
CA GLU A 63 6.92 -28.62 8.10
C GLU A 63 7.19 -27.80 6.84
N SER A 64 8.46 -27.60 6.51
CA SER A 64 8.88 -26.94 5.26
C SER A 64 10.13 -27.61 4.69
N GLY A 65 10.31 -27.58 3.37
CA GLY A 65 11.52 -28.07 2.70
C GLY A 65 11.27 -29.18 1.68
N PHE A 66 12.36 -29.67 1.09
CA PHE A 66 12.34 -30.55 -0.08
C PHE A 66 11.75 -31.95 0.16
N GLY A 67 11.61 -32.37 1.42
CA GLY A 67 11.04 -33.67 1.78
C GLY A 67 9.52 -33.70 1.90
N TYR A 68 8.85 -32.55 1.73
CA TYR A 68 7.43 -32.41 2.01
C TYR A 68 6.67 -31.90 0.77
N ASN A 69 5.56 -32.57 0.43
CA ASN A 69 4.67 -32.14 -0.65
C ASN A 69 3.58 -31.20 -0.11
N ASN A 70 3.99 -30.04 0.36
CA ASN A 70 3.09 -29.06 0.97
C ASN A 70 3.30 -27.62 0.46
N THR A 71 4.04 -27.47 -0.64
CA THR A 71 4.19 -26.20 -1.35
C THR A 71 2.87 -25.84 -2.04
N VAL A 72 2.28 -24.70 -1.67
CA VAL A 72 1.03 -24.19 -2.28
C VAL A 72 1.30 -23.11 -3.32
N PHE A 73 2.48 -22.47 -3.24
CA PHE A 73 2.88 -21.42 -4.16
C PHE A 73 4.40 -21.44 -4.34
N ALA A 74 4.88 -21.34 -5.57
CA ALA A 74 6.29 -21.22 -5.87
C ALA A 74 6.53 -20.34 -7.09
N ILE A 75 7.62 -19.58 -7.08
CA ILE A 75 8.10 -18.89 -8.28
C ILE A 75 9.54 -19.35 -8.52
N GLY A 76 9.86 -19.81 -9.72
CA GLY A 76 11.18 -20.33 -10.03
C GLY A 76 11.51 -20.26 -11.51
N ALA A 77 12.69 -20.74 -11.87
CA ALA A 77 13.07 -20.98 -13.25
C ALA A 77 13.51 -22.42 -13.43
N GLU A 78 13.32 -22.94 -14.63
CA GLU A 78 13.80 -24.25 -15.04
C GLU A 78 14.39 -24.18 -16.45
N ASN A 79 15.37 -25.04 -16.73
CA ASN A 79 15.91 -25.19 -18.08
C ASN A 79 15.04 -26.18 -18.83
N THR A 80 14.45 -25.73 -19.94
CA THR A 80 13.71 -26.57 -20.88
C THR A 80 14.55 -26.82 -22.13
N ASP A 81 14.11 -27.74 -22.99
CA ASP A 81 14.76 -28.00 -24.29
C ASP A 81 14.84 -26.74 -25.19
N GLN A 82 13.97 -25.76 -24.94
CA GLN A 82 13.91 -24.48 -25.66
C GLN A 82 14.66 -23.35 -24.93
N GLY A 83 15.36 -23.64 -23.83
CA GLY A 83 16.07 -22.67 -23.00
C GLY A 83 15.45 -22.45 -21.61
N PRO A 84 16.01 -21.53 -20.81
CA PRO A 84 15.51 -21.21 -19.48
C PRO A 84 14.13 -20.56 -19.54
N ARG A 85 13.20 -21.06 -18.72
CA ARG A 85 11.84 -20.53 -18.56
C ARG A 85 11.55 -20.23 -17.11
N GLY A 86 10.90 -19.10 -16.88
CA GLY A 86 10.35 -18.72 -15.58
C GLY A 86 8.96 -19.32 -15.41
N TYR A 87 8.66 -19.80 -14.21
CA TYR A 87 7.34 -20.32 -13.89
C TYR A 87 6.83 -19.79 -12.56
N THR A 88 5.50 -19.74 -12.46
CA THR A 88 4.77 -19.58 -11.21
C THR A 88 3.88 -20.80 -11.01
N ASP A 89 4.03 -21.48 -9.89
CA ASP A 89 3.23 -22.62 -9.49
C ASP A 89 2.23 -22.18 -8.41
N VAL A 90 0.95 -22.49 -8.62
CA VAL A 90 -0.13 -22.20 -7.67
C VAL A 90 -0.97 -23.46 -7.51
N PHE A 91 -1.01 -24.03 -6.30
CA PHE A 91 -1.72 -25.28 -5.99
C PHE A 91 -1.38 -26.43 -6.95
N GLY A 92 -0.12 -26.58 -7.34
CA GLY A 92 0.36 -27.63 -8.25
C GLY A 92 0.06 -27.34 -9.72
N ARG A 93 -0.48 -26.16 -10.05
CA ARG A 93 -0.69 -25.71 -11.43
C ARG A 93 0.41 -24.74 -11.82
N ARG A 94 1.15 -25.08 -12.85
CA ARG A 94 2.27 -24.27 -13.35
C ARG A 94 1.84 -23.34 -14.48
N PHE A 95 2.28 -22.10 -14.39
CA PHE A 95 2.07 -21.03 -15.38
C PHE A 95 3.43 -20.53 -15.87
N ASP A 96 3.59 -20.37 -17.19
CA ASP A 96 4.78 -19.70 -17.76
C ASP A 96 4.70 -18.21 -17.44
N THR A 97 5.69 -17.71 -16.71
CA THR A 97 5.79 -16.31 -16.29
C THR A 97 7.10 -15.66 -16.73
N THR A 98 7.76 -16.27 -17.74
CA THR A 98 9.02 -15.82 -18.31
C THR A 98 8.98 -14.34 -18.69
N GLY A 99 10.05 -13.62 -18.38
CA GLY A 99 10.19 -12.18 -18.61
C GLY A 99 9.70 -11.31 -17.44
N VAL A 100 8.82 -11.84 -16.58
CA VAL A 100 8.28 -11.09 -15.43
C VAL A 100 8.65 -11.76 -14.11
N LEU A 101 8.30 -13.04 -13.92
CA LEU A 101 8.53 -13.79 -12.68
C LEU A 101 9.30 -15.09 -12.95
N GLY A 102 10.17 -15.44 -12.01
CA GLY A 102 10.96 -16.68 -12.06
C GLY A 102 12.21 -16.55 -12.93
N TRP A 103 12.07 -16.02 -14.16
CA TRP A 103 13.16 -15.70 -15.07
C TRP A 103 12.95 -14.29 -15.63
N SER A 104 13.74 -13.32 -15.20
CA SER A 104 13.56 -11.92 -15.60
C SER A 104 14.87 -11.13 -15.58
N GLY A 105 14.92 -10.05 -16.36
CA GLY A 105 16.08 -9.16 -16.48
C GLY A 105 16.09 -8.41 -17.82
N PRO A 106 17.06 -7.52 -18.04
CA PRO A 106 17.32 -6.96 -19.36
C PRO A 106 17.63 -8.08 -20.37
N PRO A 107 17.30 -7.90 -21.67
CA PRO A 107 17.61 -8.89 -22.71
C PRO A 107 19.09 -9.30 -22.69
N GLY A 108 19.36 -10.60 -22.55
CA GLY A 108 20.70 -11.18 -22.48
C GLY A 108 21.37 -11.12 -21.09
N GLN A 109 20.70 -10.59 -20.08
CA GLN A 109 21.12 -10.57 -18.67
C GLN A 109 20.01 -11.09 -17.74
N GLU A 110 19.16 -11.97 -18.26
CA GLU A 110 18.10 -12.59 -17.48
C GLU A 110 18.69 -13.51 -16.42
N THR A 111 18.05 -13.51 -15.26
CA THR A 111 18.49 -14.32 -14.12
C THR A 111 17.29 -15.02 -13.48
N SER A 112 17.57 -16.15 -12.83
CA SER A 112 16.58 -16.83 -12.00
C SER A 112 16.29 -16.00 -10.75
N ARG A 113 15.13 -15.34 -10.73
CA ARG A 113 14.65 -14.53 -9.60
C ARG A 113 13.13 -14.48 -9.61
N ALA A 114 12.50 -14.59 -8.43
CA ALA A 114 11.05 -14.60 -8.36
C ALA A 114 10.44 -13.26 -8.75
N PHE A 115 10.93 -12.16 -8.18
CA PHE A 115 10.55 -10.80 -8.53
C PHE A 115 11.68 -10.06 -9.26
N PRO A 116 11.33 -9.24 -10.28
CA PRO A 116 12.30 -8.53 -11.11
C PRO A 116 13.02 -7.41 -10.35
N SER A 117 14.20 -7.00 -10.83
CA SER A 117 15.08 -6.02 -10.16
C SER A 117 14.44 -4.65 -9.92
N TRP A 118 13.50 -4.23 -10.76
CA TRP A 118 12.79 -2.96 -10.61
C TRP A 118 11.73 -2.99 -9.49
N ALA A 119 11.34 -4.20 -9.05
CA ALA A 119 10.35 -4.42 -7.99
C ALA A 119 11.01 -4.76 -6.64
N THR A 120 12.34 -4.67 -6.53
CA THR A 120 13.06 -5.07 -5.31
C THR A 120 14.03 -3.99 -4.84
N ILE A 121 14.20 -3.89 -3.52
CA ILE A 121 15.24 -3.07 -2.90
C ILE A 121 16.09 -3.96 -1.99
N PRO A 122 17.41 -4.12 -2.26
CA PRO A 122 18.14 -3.65 -3.44
C PRO A 122 17.69 -4.28 -4.77
N SER A 123 18.09 -3.69 -5.90
CA SER A 123 17.76 -4.19 -7.24
C SER A 123 18.56 -5.44 -7.63
N TYR A 124 19.78 -5.58 -7.09
CA TYR A 124 20.62 -6.77 -7.17
C TYR A 124 20.39 -7.69 -5.97
N TYR A 125 20.69 -8.98 -6.12
CA TYR A 125 20.50 -9.97 -5.05
C TYR A 125 21.42 -9.69 -3.85
N ASP A 126 20.84 -9.22 -2.75
CA ASP A 126 21.50 -9.04 -1.47
C ASP A 126 20.47 -9.18 -0.34
N LEU A 127 20.47 -10.37 0.27
CA LEU A 127 19.56 -10.70 1.36
C LEU A 127 19.88 -9.93 2.65
N GLY A 128 21.14 -9.62 2.90
CA GLY A 128 21.57 -8.91 4.11
C GLY A 128 21.05 -7.48 4.11
N THR A 129 21.33 -6.75 3.04
CA THR A 129 20.87 -5.36 2.88
C THR A 129 19.35 -5.28 2.83
N ALA A 130 18.68 -6.21 2.13
CA ALA A 130 17.21 -6.25 2.10
C ALA A 130 16.61 -6.39 3.51
N ARG A 131 17.17 -7.27 4.36
CA ARG A 131 16.74 -7.43 5.75
C ARG A 131 16.95 -6.15 6.57
N VAL A 132 18.10 -5.50 6.45
CA VAL A 132 18.39 -4.25 7.19
C VAL A 132 17.38 -3.16 6.84
N VAL A 133 17.12 -2.94 5.55
CA VAL A 133 16.12 -1.97 5.09
C VAL A 133 14.73 -2.35 5.59
N HIS A 134 14.35 -3.62 5.48
CA HIS A 134 13.04 -4.10 5.92
C HIS A 134 12.80 -3.86 7.42
N PHE A 135 13.76 -4.25 8.27
CA PHE A 135 13.65 -4.06 9.72
C PHE A 135 13.68 -2.60 10.13
N PHE A 136 14.49 -1.77 9.48
CA PHE A 136 14.52 -0.33 9.74
C PHE A 136 13.12 0.29 9.54
N PHE A 137 12.48 0.04 8.39
CA PHE A 137 11.15 0.58 8.12
C PHE A 137 10.04 -0.13 8.92
N ALA A 138 10.21 -1.40 9.30
CA ALA A 138 9.31 -2.07 10.23
C ALA A 138 9.27 -1.38 11.60
N TRP A 139 10.42 -0.94 12.12
CA TRP A 139 10.47 -0.16 13.36
C TRP A 139 9.83 1.22 13.20
N VAL A 140 10.08 1.91 12.08
CA VAL A 140 9.43 3.19 11.78
C VAL A 140 7.91 3.04 11.72
N LEU A 141 7.40 2.03 11.02
CA LEU A 141 5.97 1.72 10.91
C LEU A 141 5.37 1.42 12.29
N SER A 142 6.03 0.56 13.08
CA SER A 142 5.57 0.13 14.40
C SER A 142 5.51 1.29 15.39
N ALA A 143 6.57 2.11 15.45
CA ALA A 143 6.61 3.29 16.31
C ALA A 143 5.55 4.32 15.89
N THR A 144 5.41 4.58 14.59
CA THR A 144 4.42 5.53 14.07
C THR A 144 3.00 5.06 14.37
N LEU A 145 2.70 3.77 14.18
CA LEU A 145 1.40 3.19 14.52
C LEU A 145 1.12 3.27 16.02
N LEU A 146 2.10 2.93 16.87
CA LEU A 146 1.95 2.98 18.32
C LEU A 146 1.66 4.40 18.82
N VAL A 147 2.45 5.38 18.36
CA VAL A 147 2.23 6.80 18.70
C VAL A 147 0.86 7.27 18.22
N TRP A 148 0.47 6.90 17.00
CA TRP A 148 -0.84 7.26 16.45
C TRP A 148 -1.99 6.63 17.26
N LEU A 149 -1.86 5.36 17.65
CA LEU A 149 -2.86 4.66 18.48
C LEU A 149 -2.97 5.29 19.86
N VAL A 150 -1.86 5.53 20.56
CA VAL A 150 -1.85 6.15 21.89
C VAL A 150 -2.45 7.55 21.83
N ALA A 151 -2.03 8.39 20.88
CA ALA A 151 -2.61 9.72 20.70
C ALA A 151 -4.10 9.67 20.34
N GLY A 152 -4.49 8.71 19.50
CA GLY A 152 -5.88 8.51 19.09
C GLY A 152 -6.79 8.05 20.25
N LEU A 153 -6.26 7.26 21.18
CA LEU A 153 -6.95 6.82 22.40
C LEU A 153 -7.08 7.98 23.40
N ILE A 154 -6.01 8.73 23.65
CA ILE A 154 -6.02 9.88 24.57
C ILE A 154 -7.01 10.96 24.09
N ASN A 155 -7.02 11.25 22.78
CA ASN A 155 -7.90 12.28 22.21
C ASN A 155 -9.33 11.80 21.93
N GLY A 156 -9.64 10.51 22.17
CA GLY A 156 -10.94 9.92 21.84
C GLY A 156 -11.27 9.87 20.34
N HIS A 157 -10.32 10.21 19.46
CA HIS A 157 -10.50 10.28 18.01
C HIS A 157 -10.92 8.92 17.42
N VAL A 158 -10.36 7.82 17.95
CA VAL A 158 -10.69 6.46 17.52
C VAL A 158 -12.17 6.15 17.70
N ARG A 159 -12.75 6.50 18.86
CA ARG A 159 -14.17 6.24 19.17
C ARG A 159 -15.11 7.21 18.44
N ARG A 160 -14.69 8.46 18.24
CA ARG A 160 -15.53 9.49 17.64
C ARG A 160 -15.64 9.39 16.12
N ASP A 161 -14.52 9.10 15.46
CA ASP A 161 -14.39 9.30 14.02
C ASP A 161 -14.15 7.98 13.23
N LEU A 162 -13.65 6.90 13.88
CA LEU A 162 -13.34 5.62 13.21
C LEU A 162 -14.28 4.44 13.54
N ALA A 163 -14.94 4.44 14.69
CA ALA A 163 -15.86 3.34 15.04
C ALA A 163 -17.13 3.41 14.16
N PRO A 164 -17.38 2.41 13.28
CA PRO A 164 -18.59 2.40 12.47
C PRO A 164 -19.81 2.33 13.39
N ARG A 165 -20.77 3.25 13.22
CA ARG A 165 -22.05 3.19 13.93
C ARG A 165 -22.87 2.03 13.36
N LEU A 166 -23.72 1.38 14.16
CA LEU A 166 -24.58 0.28 13.68
C LEU A 166 -25.43 0.69 12.45
N ASP A 167 -25.78 1.97 12.35
CA ASP A 167 -26.54 2.52 11.22
C ASP A 167 -25.71 2.62 9.92
N ASP A 168 -24.38 2.78 10.02
CA ASP A 168 -23.48 2.78 8.86
C ASP A 168 -23.44 1.36 8.25
N LEU A 169 -23.43 0.32 9.09
CA LEU A 169 -23.38 -1.07 8.63
C LEU A 169 -24.60 -1.49 7.79
N ARG A 170 -25.77 -0.88 8.05
CA ARG A 170 -27.00 -1.10 7.27
C ARG A 170 -26.96 -0.48 5.87
N ARG A 171 -26.11 0.54 5.65
CA ARG A 171 -25.96 1.23 4.35
C ARG A 171 -24.93 0.55 3.44
N LEU A 172 -24.11 -0.32 4.01
CA LEU A 172 -23.01 -1.01 3.34
C LEU A 172 -23.39 -1.72 2.02
N PRO A 173 -24.49 -2.50 1.93
CA PRO A 173 -24.82 -3.18 0.67
C PRO A 173 -25.11 -2.19 -0.46
N ARG A 174 -25.75 -1.05 -0.13
CA ARG A 174 -26.08 0.00 -1.09
C ARG A 174 -24.83 0.76 -1.53
N ASP A 175 -23.95 1.10 -0.58
CA ASP A 175 -22.66 1.74 -0.85
C ASP A 175 -21.77 0.89 -1.77
N ILE A 176 -21.77 -0.44 -1.61
CA ILE A 176 -21.03 -1.38 -2.47
C ILE A 176 -21.58 -1.34 -3.90
N VAL A 177 -22.89 -1.42 -4.06
CA VAL A 177 -23.54 -1.40 -5.38
C VAL A 177 -23.30 -0.06 -6.08
N ASP A 178 -23.39 1.06 -5.35
CA ASP A 178 -23.17 2.38 -5.91
C ASP A 178 -21.69 2.60 -6.30
N HIS A 179 -20.73 2.10 -5.51
CA HIS A 179 -19.31 2.08 -5.90
C HIS A 179 -19.04 1.20 -7.11
N ALA A 180 -19.62 0.00 -7.18
CA ALA A 180 -19.49 -0.89 -8.33
C ALA A 180 -20.08 -0.26 -9.61
N LYS A 181 -21.07 0.62 -9.47
CA LYS A 181 -21.69 1.40 -10.55
C LYS A 181 -20.99 2.74 -10.82
N LEU A 182 -19.85 3.02 -10.19
CA LEU A 182 -19.10 4.29 -10.29
C LEU A 182 -19.94 5.53 -9.93
N LYS A 183 -20.96 5.38 -9.08
CA LYS A 183 -21.79 6.47 -8.57
C LYS A 183 -21.22 6.99 -7.25
N PHE A 184 -20.34 7.97 -7.34
CA PHE A 184 -19.63 8.51 -6.17
C PHE A 184 -20.37 9.71 -5.56
N HIS A 185 -20.96 9.50 -4.38
CA HIS A 185 -21.50 10.59 -3.56
C HIS A 185 -20.37 11.23 -2.74
N HIS A 186 -19.90 12.40 -3.19
CA HIS A 186 -18.85 13.16 -2.50
C HIS A 186 -19.47 13.98 -1.36
N THR A 187 -19.81 13.31 -0.26
CA THR A 187 -20.26 13.99 0.97
C THR A 187 -19.06 14.48 1.79
N ARG A 188 -19.29 15.47 2.66
CA ARG A 188 -18.25 16.00 3.57
C ARG A 188 -17.70 14.91 4.50
N GLU A 189 -18.51 13.92 4.82
CA GLU A 189 -18.19 12.77 5.66
C GLU A 189 -17.67 11.57 4.84
N TYR A 190 -16.86 10.72 5.48
CA TYR A 190 -16.36 9.48 4.90
C TYR A 190 -17.50 8.48 4.67
N ASN A 191 -17.51 7.83 3.50
CA ASN A 191 -18.43 6.74 3.21
C ASN A 191 -18.14 5.55 4.15
N THR A 192 -19.17 4.78 4.50
CA THR A 192 -19.09 3.51 5.25
C THR A 192 -17.94 2.61 4.80
N LEU A 193 -17.78 2.42 3.50
CA LEU A 193 -16.73 1.58 2.92
C LEU A 193 -15.33 2.10 3.25
N GLN A 194 -15.14 3.42 3.20
CA GLN A 194 -13.88 4.05 3.55
C GLN A 194 -13.59 3.88 5.05
N LYS A 195 -14.57 4.10 5.92
CA LYS A 195 -14.40 3.90 7.37
C LYS A 195 -14.01 2.46 7.69
N MET A 196 -14.66 1.48 7.06
CA MET A 196 -14.33 0.07 7.24
C MET A 196 -12.95 -0.29 6.68
N ALA A 197 -12.58 0.23 5.52
CA ALA A 197 -11.24 0.05 4.98
C ALA A 197 -10.17 0.63 5.92
N TYR A 198 -10.36 1.87 6.41
CA TYR A 198 -9.43 2.49 7.36
C TYR A 198 -9.37 1.72 8.67
N GLY A 199 -10.51 1.33 9.23
CA GLY A 199 -10.58 0.55 10.46
C GLY A 199 -9.89 -0.80 10.32
N GLY A 200 -10.16 -1.53 9.24
CA GLY A 200 -9.53 -2.82 8.95
C GLY A 200 -8.02 -2.70 8.76
N VAL A 201 -7.55 -1.72 7.99
CA VAL A 201 -6.11 -1.50 7.79
C VAL A 201 -5.41 -1.14 9.10
N LEU A 202 -5.92 -0.15 9.84
CA LEU A 202 -5.25 0.40 11.02
C LEU A 202 -5.31 -0.51 12.24
N PHE A 203 -6.43 -1.22 12.45
CA PHE A 203 -6.64 -2.02 13.66
C PHE A 203 -6.49 -3.53 13.45
N VAL A 204 -6.46 -4.01 12.21
CA VAL A 204 -6.32 -5.46 11.93
C VAL A 204 -5.06 -5.72 11.11
N LEU A 205 -4.95 -5.19 9.89
CA LEU A 205 -3.88 -5.56 8.97
C LEU A 205 -2.49 -5.09 9.44
N LEU A 206 -2.35 -3.83 9.85
CA LEU A 206 -1.05 -3.32 10.32
C LEU A 206 -0.61 -3.99 11.63
N PRO A 207 -1.46 -4.13 12.68
CA PRO A 207 -1.07 -4.87 13.88
C PRO A 207 -0.73 -6.32 13.59
N LEU A 208 -1.50 -7.02 12.75
CA LEU A 208 -1.23 -8.41 12.37
C LEU A 208 0.12 -8.54 11.65
N MET A 209 0.41 -7.65 10.70
CA MET A 209 1.70 -7.62 10.00
C MET A 209 2.87 -7.42 10.96
N ILE A 210 2.74 -6.51 11.93
CA ILE A 210 3.78 -6.26 12.94
C ILE A 210 3.97 -7.47 13.85
N ILE A 211 2.88 -8.06 14.38
CA ILE A 211 2.94 -9.21 15.29
C ILE A 211 3.58 -10.41 14.59
N THR A 212 3.15 -10.72 13.37
CA THR A 212 3.74 -11.81 12.57
C THR A 212 5.20 -11.54 12.23
N GLY A 213 5.57 -10.30 11.91
CA GLY A 213 6.96 -9.90 11.69
C GLY A 213 7.85 -10.08 12.93
N LEU A 214 7.37 -9.66 14.11
CA LEU A 214 8.06 -9.85 15.38
C LEU A 214 8.22 -11.34 15.73
N ALA A 215 7.22 -12.18 15.41
CA ALA A 215 7.32 -13.62 15.62
C ALA A 215 8.36 -14.29 14.71
N MET A 216 8.69 -13.68 13.56
CA MET A 216 9.69 -14.16 12.59
C MET A 216 11.05 -13.48 12.73
N SER A 217 11.18 -12.42 13.53
CA SER A 217 12.45 -11.71 13.69
C SER A 217 13.44 -12.60 14.46
N PRO A 218 14.70 -12.72 14.02
CA PRO A 218 15.70 -13.50 14.73
C PRO A 218 15.91 -12.94 16.15
N SER A 219 15.93 -13.82 17.15
CA SER A 219 16.45 -13.54 18.50
C SER A 219 17.97 -13.58 18.52
#